data_AF-A0A2A4FXS4-F1
#
_entry.id   AF-A0A2A4FXS4-F1
#
_cell.length_a   1.000
_cell.length_b   1.000
_cell.length_c   1.000
_cell.angle_alpha   90.00
_cell.angle_beta   90.00
_cell.angle_gamma   90.00
#
_symmetry.space_group_name_H-M   'P 1'
#
loop_
_entity.id
_entity.type
_entity.pdbx_description
1 polymer ?
#
loop_
_entity_poly.entity_id
_entity_poly.type
_entity_poly.pdbx_seq_one_letter_code
_entity_poly.pdbx_strand_id
1 'polypeptide(L)'
;MEDTLVPIVVVGILFLGLPWIIFHYVTQWKKNGSLTVEDENLLDEMHVLARRLDERLGTLERILDTQDPAWRPRTADRTRDEEWRRDN
;
A
#
# COMPACT_ATOMS: atom_id res chain seq x y z
N MET A 1 -48.20 -13.73 -33.84
CA MET A 1 -48.15 -12.99 -32.54
C MET A 1 -46.73 -12.94 -31.99
N GLU A 2 -45.87 -13.91 -32.34
CA GLU A 2 -44.46 -13.94 -31.91
C GLU A 2 -43.59 -12.90 -32.64
N ASP A 3 -43.89 -12.60 -33.91
CA ASP A 3 -43.15 -11.62 -34.73
C ASP A 3 -43.17 -10.19 -34.17
N THR A 4 -44.19 -9.85 -33.38
CA THR A 4 -44.30 -8.54 -32.71
C THR A 4 -43.71 -8.55 -31.29
N LEU A 5 -43.65 -9.70 -30.63
CA LEU A 5 -43.20 -9.82 -29.25
C LEU A 5 -41.69 -9.80 -29.13
N VAL A 6 -40.99 -10.47 -30.06
CA VAL A 6 -39.52 -10.52 -30.13
C VAL A 6 -38.89 -9.12 -30.19
N PRO A 7 -39.26 -8.21 -31.13
CA PRO A 7 -38.64 -6.89 -31.21
C PRO A 7 -38.91 -6.03 -29.96
N ILE A 8 -40.08 -6.14 -29.32
CA ILE A 8 -40.39 -5.40 -28.09
C ILE A 8 -39.48 -5.83 -26.94
N VAL A 9 -39.26 -7.13 -26.78
CA VAL A 9 -38.37 -7.68 -25.75
C VAL A 9 -36.91 -7.29 -26.03
N VAL A 10 -36.48 -7.36 -27.29
CA VAL A 10 -35.11 -6.97 -27.69
C VAL A 10 -34.85 -5.50 -27.41
N VAL A 11 -35.79 -4.61 -27.77
CA VAL A 11 -35.69 -3.17 -27.47
C VAL A 11 -35.69 -2.94 -25.95
N GLY A 12 -36.55 -3.63 -25.20
CA GLY A 12 -36.54 -3.55 -23.73
C GLY A 12 -35.19 -3.94 -23.13
N ILE A 13 -34.60 -5.08 -23.54
CA ILE A 13 -33.29 -5.53 -23.06
C ILE A 13 -32.18 -4.58 -23.49
N LEU A 14 -32.23 -4.04 -24.71
CA LEU A 14 -31.18 -3.16 -25.21
C LEU A 14 -31.22 -1.80 -24.50
N PHE A 15 -32.40 -1.23 -24.26
CA PHE A 15 -32.53 0.07 -23.61
C PHE A 15 -32.56 0.02 -22.09
N LEU A 16 -32.93 -1.10 -21.45
CA LEU A 16 -32.82 -1.25 -20.00
C LEU A 16 -31.50 -1.92 -19.61
N GLY A 17 -31.06 -2.92 -20.37
CA GLY A 17 -29.85 -3.70 -20.09
C GLY A 17 -28.56 -2.91 -20.29
N LEU A 18 -28.41 -2.14 -21.38
CA LEU A 18 -27.20 -1.30 -21.58
C LEU A 18 -27.04 -0.27 -20.47
N PRO A 19 -28.04 0.58 -20.15
CA PRO A 19 -27.92 1.51 -19.04
C PRO A 19 -27.76 0.82 -17.69
N TRP A 20 -28.36 -0.36 -17.48
CA TRP A 20 -28.19 -1.12 -16.25
C TRP A 20 -26.76 -1.62 -16.07
N ILE A 21 -26.13 -2.13 -17.12
CA ILE A 21 -24.72 -2.53 -17.14
C ILE A 21 -23.84 -1.32 -16.81
N ILE A 22 -24.08 -0.19 -17.48
CA ILE A 22 -23.34 1.06 -17.21
C ILE A 22 -23.50 1.47 -15.75
N PHE A 23 -24.73 1.49 -15.23
CA PHE A 23 -25.02 1.84 -13.84
C PHE A 23 -24.35 0.87 -12.85
N HIS A 24 -24.35 -0.43 -13.14
CA HIS A 24 -23.69 -1.45 -12.32
C HIS A 24 -22.18 -1.17 -12.21
N TYR A 25 -21.51 -0.89 -13.33
CA TYR A 25 -20.08 -0.59 -13.30
C TYR A 25 -19.77 0.77 -12.67
N VAL A 26 -20.62 1.79 -12.86
CA VAL A 26 -20.48 3.09 -12.19
C VAL A 26 -20.66 2.96 -10.66
N THR A 27 -21.61 2.15 -10.20
CA THR A 27 -21.78 1.90 -8.76
C THR A 27 -20.62 1.09 -8.18
N GLN A 28 -20.05 0.15 -8.93
CA GLN A 28 -18.81 -0.54 -8.53
C GLN A 28 -17.60 0.40 -8.55
N TRP A 29 -17.52 1.35 -9.49
CA TRP A 29 -16.47 2.37 -9.52
C TRP A 29 -16.51 3.30 -8.31
N LYS A 30 -17.70 3.66 -7.80
CA LYS A 30 -17.83 4.39 -6.53
C LYS A 30 -17.47 3.55 -5.31
N LYS A 31 -17.62 2.22 -5.38
CA LYS A 31 -17.18 1.31 -4.30
C LYS A 31 -15.68 1.09 -4.28
N ASN A 32 -15.02 1.08 -5.44
CA ASN A 32 -13.58 0.84 -5.56
C ASN A 32 -12.73 2.14 -5.64
N GLY A 33 -13.35 3.31 -5.76
CA GLY A 33 -12.67 4.56 -6.13
C GLY A 33 -12.19 5.45 -4.97
N SER A 34 -12.38 5.05 -3.72
CA SER A 34 -11.79 5.73 -2.57
C SER A 34 -10.75 4.80 -1.98
N LEU A 35 -9.53 5.30 -1.75
CA LEU A 35 -8.71 4.78 -0.64
C LEU A 35 -9.67 4.71 0.54
N THR A 36 -10.02 3.48 0.91
CA THR A 36 -11.04 3.26 1.92
C THR A 36 -10.40 3.71 3.23
N VAL A 37 -11.18 4.24 4.17
CA VAL A 37 -10.68 4.55 5.53
C VAL A 37 -9.87 3.38 6.13
N GLU A 38 -10.18 2.16 5.69
CA GLU A 38 -9.42 0.93 5.93
C GLU A 38 -7.94 0.99 5.47
N ASP A 39 -7.65 1.49 4.27
CA ASP A 39 -6.27 1.60 3.75
C ASP A 39 -5.48 2.67 4.54
N GLU A 40 -6.13 3.78 4.91
CA GLU A 40 -5.51 4.79 5.78
C GLU A 40 -5.19 4.22 7.16
N ASN A 41 -6.11 3.44 7.72
CA ASN A 41 -5.92 2.75 9.00
C ASN A 41 -4.81 1.68 8.91
N LEU A 42 -4.75 0.92 7.81
CA LEU A 42 -3.69 -0.06 7.57
C LEU A 42 -2.31 0.61 7.48
N LEU A 43 -2.22 1.76 6.80
CA LEU A 43 -0.98 2.54 6.72
C LEU A 43 -0.54 3.05 8.10
N ASP A 44 -1.48 3.52 8.94
CA ASP A 44 -1.16 3.95 10.30
C ASP A 44 -0.68 2.77 11.17
N GLU A 45 -1.32 1.61 11.06
CA GLU A 45 -0.88 0.39 11.74
C GLU A 45 0.52 -0.04 11.29
N MET A 46 0.80 -0.04 9.99
CA MET A 46 2.14 -0.34 9.46
C MET A 46 3.19 0.65 9.99
N HIS A 47 2.82 1.93 10.11
CA HIS A 47 3.72 2.96 10.66
C HIS A 47 4.02 2.72 12.15
N VAL A 48 3.00 2.37 12.94
CA VAL A 48 3.17 2.01 14.36
C VAL A 48 4.04 0.76 14.51
N LEU A 49 3.84 -0.25 13.66
CA LEU A 49 4.65 -1.46 13.66
C LEU A 49 6.11 -1.17 13.31
N ALA A 50 6.35 -0.33 12.29
CA ALA A 50 7.70 0.08 11.91
C ALA A 50 8.42 0.77 13.08
N ARG A 51 7.77 1.72 13.77
CA ARG A 51 8.34 2.38 14.95
C ARG A 51 8.69 1.41 16.07
N ARG A 52 7.83 0.44 16.36
CA ARG A 52 8.11 -0.58 17.39
C ARG A 52 9.27 -1.51 17.00
N LEU A 53 9.41 -1.84 15.72
CA LEU A 53 10.54 -2.61 15.22
C LEU A 53 11.85 -1.83 15.39
N ASP A 54 11.83 -0.53 15.10
CA ASP A 54 12.98 0.37 15.29
C ASP A 54 13.41 0.47 16.76
N GLU A 55 12.46 0.66 17.68
CA GLU A 55 12.72 0.67 19.14
C GLU A 55 13.39 -0.62 19.63
N ARG A 56 12.99 -1.77 19.07
CA ARG A 56 13.61 -3.07 19.39
C ARG A 56 14.96 -3.24 18.73
N LEU A 57 15.13 -2.74 17.51
CA LEU A 57 16.41 -2.71 16.81
C LEU A 57 17.46 -1.98 17.64
N GLY A 58 17.14 -0.83 18.24
CA GLY A 58 18.08 -0.14 19.14
C GLY A 58 18.51 -0.99 20.35
N THR A 59 17.62 -1.83 20.88
CA THR A 59 17.99 -2.78 21.94
C THR A 59 18.89 -3.89 21.40
N LEU A 60 18.60 -4.40 20.20
CA LEU A 60 19.44 -5.41 19.54
C LEU A 60 20.83 -4.85 19.18
N GLU A 61 20.92 -3.61 18.71
CA GLU A 61 22.19 -2.94 18.44
C GLU A 61 23.04 -2.84 19.71
N ARG A 62 22.42 -2.47 20.84
CA ARG A 62 23.12 -2.42 22.13
C ARG A 62 23.60 -3.80 22.58
N ILE A 63 22.79 -4.84 22.42
CA ILE A 63 23.21 -6.21 22.76
C ILE A 63 24.32 -6.69 21.83
N LEU A 64 24.22 -6.40 20.54
CA LEU A 64 25.21 -6.81 19.55
C LEU A 64 26.54 -6.07 19.75
N ASP A 65 26.51 -4.77 20.06
CA ASP A 65 27.69 -3.98 20.48
C ASP A 65 28.37 -4.58 21.74
N THR A 66 27.61 -5.18 22.67
CA THR A 66 28.19 -5.87 23.84
C THR A 66 28.79 -7.24 23.54
N GLN A 67 28.29 -7.93 22.50
CA GLN A 67 28.68 -9.31 22.18
C GLN A 67 29.85 -9.38 21.20
N ASP A 68 29.89 -8.49 20.21
CA ASP A 68 30.98 -8.40 19.24
C ASP A 68 31.17 -6.93 18.83
N PRO A 69 32.09 -6.17 19.43
CA PRO A 69 32.29 -4.75 19.10
C PRO A 69 32.68 -4.46 17.64
N ALA A 70 33.09 -5.50 16.88
CA ALA A 70 33.54 -5.39 15.49
C ALA A 70 32.46 -5.74 14.46
N TRP A 71 31.22 -5.99 14.89
CA TRP A 71 30.11 -6.37 14.01
C TRP A 71 29.69 -5.29 13.02
N ARG A 72 29.96 -4.01 13.33
CA ARG A 72 29.63 -2.90 12.44
C ARG A 72 30.43 -3.03 11.13
N PRO A 73 29.79 -2.98 9.95
CA PRO A 73 30.50 -3.05 8.68
C PRO A 73 31.55 -1.94 8.61
N ARG A 74 32.81 -2.27 8.31
CA ARG A 74 33.94 -1.32 8.15
C ARG A 74 33.64 -0.15 7.20
N THR A 75 32.59 -0.24 6.38
CA THR A 75 32.06 0.84 5.56
C THR A 75 31.51 2.03 6.35
N ALA A 76 30.88 1.81 7.50
CA ALA A 76 30.37 2.89 8.36
C ALA A 76 31.48 3.62 9.13
N ASP A 77 32.59 2.93 9.37
CA ASP A 77 33.79 3.49 10.01
C ASP A 77 34.57 4.39 9.03
N ARG A 78 34.72 3.92 7.78
CA ARG A 78 35.39 4.67 6.70
C ARG A 78 34.78 6.05 6.45
N THR A 79 33.46 6.21 6.51
CA THR A 79 32.82 7.53 6.33
C THR A 79 33.15 8.53 7.43
N ARG A 80 33.33 8.06 8.68
CA ARG A 80 33.67 8.92 9.83
C ARG A 80 35.13 9.37 9.78
N ASP A 81 36.01 8.50 9.32
CA ASP A 81 37.44 8.81 9.11
C ASP A 81 37.67 9.77 7.93
N GLU A 82 36.87 9.65 6.86
CA GLU A 82 36.91 10.55 5.70
C GLU A 82 36.43 11.96 6.05
N GLU A 83 35.43 12.10 6.92
CA GLU A 83 34.93 13.39 7.42
C GLU A 83 35.97 14.10 8.29
N TRP A 84 36.63 13.38 9.21
CA TRP A 84 37.71 13.93 10.04
C TRP A 84 38.92 14.43 9.21
N ARG A 85 39.26 13.74 8.10
CA ARG A 85 40.30 14.18 7.15
C ARG A 85 39.92 15.37 6.28
N ARG A 86 38.63 15.71 6.18
CA ARG A 86 38.16 16.83 5.36
C ARG A 86 38.22 18.15 6.12
N ASP A 87 38.08 18.08 7.45
CA ASP A 87 37.98 19.23 8.34
C ASP A 87 39.33 19.65 8.96
N ASN A 88 40.41 18.90 8.71
CA ASN A 88 41.80 19.19 9.12
C ASN A 88 42.75 19.25 7.91
#